data_AF-A0A6I5NW22-F1
#
_entry.id   AF-A0A6I5NW22-F1
#
_cell.length_a   1.000
_cell.length_b   1.000
_cell.length_c   1.000
_cell.angle_alpha   90.00
_cell.angle_beta   90.00
_cell.angle_gamma   90.00
#
_symmetry.space_group_name_H-M   'P 1'
#
loop_
_entity.id
_entity.type
_entity.pdbx_description
1 polymer ?
#
loop_
_entity_poly.entity_id
_entity_poly.type
_entity_poly.pdbx_seq_one_letter_code
_entity_poly.pdbx_strand_id
1 'polypeptide(L)' 'MSILNDVSQESVLAMTRESIDELAKRLEQDAYDSAFDGLKDWHLLRAVAFQRPELAQNYAYLLDNEPFDEE' A
#
# COMPACT_ATOMS: atom_id res chain seq x y z
N MET A 1 22.77 11.12 -8.24
CA MET A 1 21.99 9.87 -8.07
C MET A 1 20.68 10.24 -7.38
N SER A 2 19.76 10.82 -8.15
CA SER A 2 18.37 11.08 -7.74
C SER A 2 17.59 9.81 -8.12
N ILE A 3 16.62 9.29 -7.38
CA ILE A 3 15.74 9.86 -6.36
C ILE A 3 15.08 8.66 -5.68
N LEU A 4 14.82 8.81 -4.38
CA LEU A 4 13.88 7.97 -3.63
C LEU A 4 12.60 7.80 -4.45
N ASN A 5 12.04 6.60 -4.39
CA ASN A 5 10.77 6.20 -4.98
C ASN A 5 9.64 7.04 -4.34
N ASP A 6 9.55 8.30 -4.75
CA ASP A 6 8.59 9.28 -4.27
C ASP A 6 7.25 8.91 -4.90
N VAL A 7 6.47 8.15 -4.14
CA VAL A 7 5.03 8.00 -4.43
C VAL A 7 4.48 9.42 -4.51
N SER A 8 4.32 9.91 -5.74
CA SER A 8 3.95 11.30 -5.98
C SER A 8 2.54 11.51 -5.44
N GLN A 9 2.33 12.60 -4.69
CA GLN A 9 1.03 12.91 -4.09
C GLN A 9 -0.10 12.91 -5.14
N GLU A 10 0.21 13.36 -6.35
CA GLU A 10 -0.70 13.34 -7.50
C GLU A 10 -1.20 11.93 -7.84
N SER A 11 -0.32 10.92 -7.78
CA SER A 11 -0.67 9.53 -8.03
C SER A 11 -1.65 9.01 -6.98
N VAL A 12 -1.42 9.32 -5.70
CA VAL A 12 -2.30 8.93 -4.59
C VAL A 12 -3.67 9.59 -4.68
N LEU A 13 -3.71 10.87 -5.08
CA LEU A 13 -4.95 11.63 -5.26
C LEU A 13 -5.76 11.11 -6.46
N ALA A 14 -5.10 10.65 -7.51
CA ALA A 14 -5.72 10.04 -8.68
C ALA A 14 -6.25 8.62 -8.43
N MET A 15 -5.80 7.92 -7.37
CA MET A 15 -6.28 6.57 -7.08
C MET A 15 -7.76 6.57 -6.69
N THR A 16 -8.55 5.71 -7.31
CA THR A 16 -9.93 5.46 -6.91
C THR A 16 -10.00 4.35 -5.87
N ARG A 17 -11.18 4.17 -5.25
CA ARG A 17 -11.43 3.04 -4.34
C ARG A 17 -11.17 1.70 -5.03
N GLU A 18 -11.50 1.57 -6.30
CA GLU A 18 -11.26 0.35 -7.10
C GLU A 18 -9.76 0.07 -7.25
N SER A 19 -8.96 1.08 -7.61
CA SER A 19 -7.50 0.91 -7.71
C SER A 19 -6.85 0.55 -6.38
N ILE A 20 -7.38 1.05 -5.26
CA ILE A 20 -6.90 0.71 -3.91
C ILE A 20 -7.29 -0.73 -3.55
N ASP A 21 -8.49 -1.17 -3.91
CA ASP A 21 -8.96 -2.56 -3.70
C ASP A 21 -8.11 -3.57 -4.48
N GLU A 22 -7.79 -3.27 -5.75
CA GLU A 22 -6.89 -4.10 -6.55
C GLU A 22 -5.47 -4.13 -5.96
N LEU A 23 -4.97 -3.00 -5.48
CA LEU A 23 -3.66 -2.92 -4.84
C LEU A 23 -3.60 -3.71 -3.53
N ALA A 24 -4.63 -3.58 -2.68
CA ALA A 24 -4.74 -4.34 -1.44
C ALA A 24 -4.81 -5.84 -1.71
N LYS A 25 -5.61 -6.28 -2.70
CA LYS A 25 -5.68 -7.69 -3.12
C LYS A 25 -4.33 -8.24 -3.57
N ARG A 26 -3.53 -7.44 -4.29
CA ARG A 26 -2.18 -7.87 -4.72
C ARG A 26 -1.26 -8.05 -3.52
N LEU A 27 -1.33 -7.14 -2.54
CA LEU A 27 -0.61 -7.26 -1.26
C LEU A 27 -1.03 -8.50 -0.48
N GLU A 28 -2.33 -8.79 -0.41
CA GLU A 28 -2.86 -9.97 0.28
C GLU A 28 -2.49 -11.29 -0.39
N GLN A 29 -2.51 -11.33 -1.71
CA GLN A 29 -2.18 -12.54 -2.46
C GLN A 29 -0.67 -12.78 -2.52
N ASP A 30 0.14 -11.81 -2.08
CA ASP A 30 1.60 -11.78 -2.25
C ASP A 30 2.02 -12.15 -3.68
N ALA A 31 1.20 -11.78 -4.66
CA ALA A 31 1.32 -12.22 -6.05
C ALA A 31 2.33 -11.35 -6.82
N TYR A 32 3.51 -11.14 -6.23
CA TYR A 32 4.58 -10.34 -6.81
C TYR A 32 5.69 -11.22 -7.35
N ASP A 33 6.21 -10.85 -8.51
CA ASP A 33 7.39 -11.48 -9.10
C ASP A 33 8.66 -11.20 -8.25
N SER A 34 8.66 -10.10 -7.51
CA SER A 34 9.75 -9.70 -6.62
C SER A 34 9.25 -9.02 -5.36
N ALA A 35 9.94 -9.25 -4.25
CA ALA A 35 9.69 -8.57 -2.97
C ALA A 35 9.75 -7.03 -3.09
N PHE A 36 10.52 -6.50 -4.05
CA PHE A 36 10.55 -5.06 -4.30
C PHE A 36 9.24 -4.51 -4.87
N ASP A 37 8.52 -5.27 -5.70
CA ASP A 37 7.23 -4.85 -6.21
C ASP A 37 6.16 -4.86 -5.11
N GLY A 38 6.19 -5.87 -4.23
CA GLY A 38 5.36 -5.88 -3.02
C GLY A 38 5.63 -4.68 -2.10
N LEU A 39 6.91 -4.34 -1.90
CA LEU A 39 7.29 -3.16 -1.10
C LEU A 39 6.79 -1.85 -1.72
N LYS A 40 6.83 -1.70 -3.05
CA LYS A 40 6.33 -0.50 -3.72
C LYS A 40 4.83 -0.31 -3.49
N ASP A 41 4.06 -1.37 -3.69
CA ASP A 41 2.60 -1.32 -3.50
C ASP A 41 2.25 -1.11 -2.02
N TRP A 42 3.01 -1.70 -1.11
CA TRP A 42 2.88 -1.45 0.32
C TRP A 42 3.14 0.02 0.67
N HIS A 43 4.22 0.61 0.13
CA HIS A 43 4.52 2.02 0.30
C HIS A 43 3.42 2.93 -0.28
N LEU A 44 2.83 2.53 -1.41
CA LEU A 44 1.71 3.24 -2.04
C LEU A 44 0.45 3.19 -1.16
N LEU A 45 0.06 2.01 -0.66
CA LEU A 45 -1.06 1.87 0.28
C LEU A 45 -0.85 2.72 1.54
N ARG A 46 0.38 2.75 2.05
CA ARG A 46 0.75 3.57 3.21
C ARG A 46 0.60 5.06 2.94
N ALA A 47 1.01 5.53 1.77
CA ALA A 47 0.84 6.92 1.37
C ALA A 47 -0.64 7.28 1.19
N VAL A 48 -1.47 6.36 0.69
CA VAL A 48 -2.93 6.52 0.62
C VAL A 48 -3.52 6.57 2.02
N ALA A 49 -3.13 5.69 2.94
CA ALA A 49 -3.62 5.69 4.32
C ALA A 49 -3.29 6.99 5.07
N PHE A 50 -2.13 7.58 4.78
CA PHE A 50 -1.72 8.85 5.38
C PHE A 50 -2.50 10.05 4.82
N GLN A 51 -2.78 10.07 3.52
CA GLN A 51 -3.43 11.22 2.85
C GLN A 51 -4.96 11.12 2.79
N ARG A 52 -5.47 9.90 2.57
CA ARG A 52 -6.90 9.56 2.43
C ARG A 52 -7.25 8.33 3.26
N PRO A 53 -7.23 8.44 4.60
CA PRO A 53 -7.51 7.32 5.49
C PRO A 53 -8.89 6.71 5.26
N GLU A 54 -9.89 7.48 4.82
CA GLU A 54 -11.23 6.98 4.51
C GLU A 54 -11.26 5.89 3.40
N LEU A 55 -10.28 5.89 2.49
CA LEU A 55 -10.21 4.90 1.41
C LEU A 55 -9.34 3.69 1.77
N ALA A 56 -8.37 3.88 2.66
CA ALA A 56 -7.44 2.82 3.07
C ALA A 56 -7.74 2.24 4.46
N GLN A 57 -8.72 2.77 5.20
CA GLN A 57 -9.09 2.27 6.54
C GLN A 57 -9.42 0.77 6.51
N ASN A 58 -10.05 0.30 5.42
CA ASN A 58 -10.43 -1.10 5.27
C ASN A 58 -9.23 -2.00 5.03
N TYR A 59 -8.08 -1.46 4.63
CA TYR A 59 -6.86 -2.18 4.28
C TYR A 59 -5.70 -1.85 5.23
N ALA A 60 -5.97 -1.10 6.30
CA ALA A 60 -4.94 -0.69 7.26
C ALA A 60 -4.27 -1.90 7.93
N TYR A 61 -4.98 -3.03 8.07
CA TYR A 61 -4.43 -4.29 8.58
C TYR A 61 -3.30 -4.88 7.72
N LEU A 62 -3.20 -4.50 6.43
CA LEU A 62 -2.09 -4.89 5.55
C LEU A 62 -0.84 -4.06 5.81
N LEU A 63 -1.00 -2.86 6.39
CA LEU A 63 0.10 -1.97 6.75
C LEU A 63 0.60 -2.28 8.16
N ASP A 64 -0.34 -2.56 9.05
CA ASP A 64 -0.12 -2.95 10.43
C ASP A 64 0.30 -4.43 10.48
N ASN A 65 1.53 -4.71 10.04
CA ASN A 65 2.19 -5.97 10.34
C ASN A 65 2.81 -5.83 11.74
N GLU A 66 2.00 -5.69 12.79
CA GLU A 66 2.45 -6.24 14.05
C GLU A 66 2.61 -7.75 13.79
N PRO A 67 3.82 -8.33 13.93
CA PRO A 67 3.90 -9.78 13.99
C PRO A 67 2.94 -10.16 15.11
N PHE A 68 1.99 -11.02 14.80
CA PHE A 68 1.12 -11.63 15.79
C PHE A 68 2.04 -12.44 16.72
N ASP A 69 2.68 -11.77 17.68
CA ASP A 69 3.42 -12.35 18.78
C ASP A 69 2.38 -12.58 19.88
N GLU A 70 1.48 -13.51 19.62
CA GLU A 70 0.55 -14.01 20.62
C GLU A 70 0.72 -15.54 20.73
N GLU A 71 1.65 -15.87 21.64
CA GLU A 71 1.91 -17.13 22.40
C GLU A 71 2.80 -18.24 21.81
#